data_AF-A0AAE9EIS7-F1
#
_entry.id   AF-A0AAE9EIS7-F1
#
_cell.length_a   1.000
_cell.length_b   1.000
_cell.length_c   1.000
_cell.angle_alpha   90.00
_cell.angle_beta   90.00
_cell.angle_gamma   90.00
#
_symmetry.space_group_name_H-M   'P 1'
#
loop_
_entity.id
_entity.type
_entity.pdbx_description
1 polymer ?
#
loop_
_entity_poly.entity_id
_entity_poly.type
_entity_poly.pdbx_seq_one_letter_code
_entity_poly.pdbx_strand_id
1 'polypeptide(L)'
;MINKNNIFSRPIFTKSPRCNYATVFNQVALEKVMAVMGWVLVIRAHEVVKHGFEFFHNQRLLTIFGACNNSENNRAVQACLTSEGQLYMKRFQSLDGLEDEDGDVDVPTESEEEEEEEEEEEE
;
A
#
# COMPACT_ATOMS: atom_id res chain seq x y z
N MET A 1 -25.74 -12.97 -33.30
CA MET A 1 -24.71 -11.90 -33.25
C MET A 1 -24.82 -11.19 -31.91
N ILE A 2 -23.83 -11.36 -31.02
CA ILE A 2 -23.83 -10.68 -29.70
C ILE A 2 -23.32 -9.26 -29.92
N ASN A 3 -24.15 -8.27 -29.55
CA ASN A 3 -23.84 -6.86 -29.70
C ASN A 3 -22.66 -6.48 -28.78
N LYS A 4 -21.50 -6.22 -29.37
CA LYS A 4 -20.24 -5.94 -28.63
C LYS A 4 -20.29 -4.64 -27.81
N ASN A 5 -21.31 -3.80 -28.03
CA ASN A 5 -21.46 -2.50 -27.36
C ASN A 5 -22.01 -2.59 -25.92
N ASN A 6 -22.40 -3.77 -25.43
CA ASN A 6 -23.05 -3.92 -24.11
C ASN A 6 -22.22 -4.74 -23.10
N ILE A 7 -20.94 -4.98 -23.37
CA ILE A 7 -20.07 -5.77 -22.48
C ILE A 7 -19.54 -4.90 -21.33
N PHE A 8 -19.44 -3.58 -21.54
CA PHE A 8 -18.89 -2.62 -20.56
C PHE A 8 -19.91 -2.11 -19.54
N SER A 9 -21.18 -2.52 -19.60
CA SER A 9 -22.26 -2.05 -18.72
C SER A 9 -22.55 -2.99 -17.54
N ARG A 10 -21.92 -4.18 -17.52
CA ARG A 10 -22.18 -5.21 -16.50
C ARG A 10 -20.93 -5.52 -15.67
N PRO A 11 -21.11 -5.94 -14.41
CA PRO A 11 -20.00 -6.44 -13.61
C PRO A 11 -19.44 -7.71 -14.25
N ILE A 12 -18.12 -7.80 -14.35
CA ILE A 12 -17.41 -8.94 -14.91
C ILE A 12 -16.41 -9.43 -13.87
N PHE A 13 -16.42 -10.74 -13.66
CA PHE A 13 -15.48 -11.51 -12.85
C PHE A 13 -14.95 -12.65 -13.72
N THR A 14 -13.64 -12.69 -13.97
CA THR A 14 -13.01 -13.73 -14.79
C THR A 14 -11.83 -14.33 -14.06
N LYS A 15 -11.46 -15.57 -14.41
CA LYS A 15 -10.29 -16.24 -13.84
C LYS A 15 -9.02 -15.40 -14.00
N SER A 16 -8.20 -15.34 -12.95
CA SER A 16 -6.91 -14.66 -12.99
C SER A 16 -5.95 -15.39 -13.94
N PRO A 17 -5.18 -14.66 -14.76
CA PRO A 17 -4.11 -15.26 -15.55
C PRO A 17 -2.91 -15.68 -14.68
N ARG A 18 -2.82 -15.19 -13.43
CA ARG A 18 -1.67 -15.45 -12.54
C ARG A 18 -1.79 -16.74 -11.74
N CYS A 19 -3.02 -17.16 -11.40
CA CYS A 19 -3.25 -18.38 -10.65
C CYS A 19 -4.67 -18.93 -10.83
N ASN A 20 -4.87 -20.20 -10.49
CA ASN A 20 -6.11 -20.91 -10.77
C ASN A 20 -7.27 -20.60 -9.82
N TYR A 21 -7.02 -19.95 -8.68
CA TYR A 21 -8.02 -19.71 -7.63
C TYR A 21 -8.43 -18.23 -7.49
N ALA A 22 -7.68 -17.29 -8.07
CA ALA A 22 -8.03 -15.87 -8.02
C ALA A 22 -8.89 -15.46 -9.22
N THR A 23 -9.57 -14.33 -9.06
CA THR A 23 -10.46 -13.72 -10.06
C THR A 23 -10.03 -12.28 -10.29
N VAL A 24 -10.08 -11.81 -11.54
CA VAL A 24 -9.94 -10.40 -11.91
C VAL A 24 -11.31 -9.80 -12.17
N PHE A 25 -11.47 -8.52 -11.89
CA PHE A 25 -12.74 -7.81 -11.98
C PHE A 25 -12.61 -6.54 -12.82
N ASN A 26 -13.71 -6.11 -13.43
CA ASN A 26 -13.77 -4.83 -14.15
C ASN A 26 -14.25 -3.68 -13.25
N GLN A 27 -14.21 -2.46 -13.78
CA GLN A 27 -14.63 -1.25 -13.08
C GLN A 27 -16.09 -1.27 -12.59
N VAL A 28 -17.00 -1.88 -13.35
CA VAL A 28 -18.42 -1.94 -12.97
C VAL A 28 -18.62 -2.88 -11.77
N ALA A 29 -17.85 -3.97 -11.70
CA ALA A 29 -17.84 -4.87 -10.54
C ALA A 29 -17.32 -4.15 -9.29
N LEU A 30 -16.23 -3.38 -9.42
CA LEU A 30 -15.69 -2.57 -8.34
C LEU A 30 -16.76 -1.61 -7.78
N GLU A 31 -17.38 -0.81 -8.65
CA GLU A 31 -18.41 0.17 -8.24
C GLU A 31 -19.57 -0.50 -7.51
N LYS A 32 -20.07 -1.62 -8.03
CA LYS A 32 -21.18 -2.35 -7.39
C LYS A 32 -20.83 -2.87 -6.01
N VAL A 33 -19.64 -3.45 -5.85
CA VAL A 33 -19.18 -3.93 -4.53
C VAL A 33 -19.02 -2.75 -3.58
N MET A 34 -18.38 -1.66 -4.02
CA MET A 34 -18.23 -0.46 -3.19
C MET A 34 -19.57 0.13 -2.77
N ALA A 35 -20.56 0.16 -3.66
CA ALA A 35 -21.90 0.66 -3.35
C ALA A 35 -22.62 -0.20 -2.30
N VAL A 36 -22.51 -1.54 -2.40
CA VAL A 36 -23.09 -2.46 -1.42
C VAL A 36 -22.40 -2.34 -0.07
N MET A 37 -21.08 -2.20 -0.05
CA MET A 37 -20.28 -2.14 1.17
C MET A 37 -20.22 -0.73 1.80
N GLY A 38 -20.70 0.30 1.12
CA GLY A 38 -20.58 1.69 1.56
C GLY A 38 -19.15 2.24 1.51
N TRP A 39 -18.28 1.67 0.67
CA TRP A 39 -16.87 2.07 0.58
C TRP A 39 -16.65 3.25 -0.37
N VAL A 40 -15.72 4.12 0.01
CA VAL A 40 -15.32 5.29 -0.80
C VAL A 40 -14.04 5.07 -1.59
N LEU A 41 -13.15 4.18 -1.11
CA LEU A 41 -11.86 3.87 -1.71
C LEU A 41 -11.47 2.43 -1.36
N VAL A 42 -10.93 1.71 -2.33
CA VAL A 42 -10.25 0.42 -2.11
C VAL A 42 -8.74 0.65 -2.16
N ILE A 43 -8.01 0.27 -1.11
CA ILE A 43 -6.55 0.27 -1.11
C ILE A 43 -6.08 -1.19 -1.13
N ARG A 44 -5.18 -1.54 -2.06
CA ARG A 44 -4.62 -2.90 -2.18
C ARG A 44 -3.13 -2.89 -2.48
N ALA A 45 -2.47 -4.01 -2.20
CA ALA A 45 -1.11 -4.33 -2.67
C ALA A 45 -1.15 -5.55 -3.59
N HIS A 46 -0.01 -6.23 -3.88
CA HIS A 46 0.17 -7.47 -4.69
C HIS A 46 0.67 -7.29 -6.13
N GLU A 47 0.57 -6.11 -6.74
CA GLU A 47 1.01 -5.87 -8.11
C GLU A 47 2.10 -4.82 -8.13
N VAL A 48 3.22 -5.16 -8.76
CA VAL A 48 4.32 -4.22 -8.94
C VAL A 48 3.85 -3.12 -9.88
N VAL A 49 3.98 -1.88 -9.44
CA VAL A 49 3.62 -0.69 -10.21
C VAL A 49 4.82 0.25 -10.25
N LYS A 50 5.12 0.81 -11.42
CA LYS A 50 6.35 1.58 -11.69
C LYS A 50 6.66 2.65 -10.64
N HIS A 51 5.63 3.34 -10.18
CA HIS A 51 5.76 4.48 -9.29
C HIS A 51 5.57 4.13 -7.81
N GLY A 52 5.38 2.86 -7.48
CA GLY A 52 5.00 2.38 -6.15
C GLY A 52 3.53 2.58 -5.82
N PHE A 53 2.80 3.36 -6.64
CA PHE A 53 1.35 3.42 -6.59
C PHE A 53 0.73 3.57 -7.97
N GLU A 54 -0.53 3.19 -8.12
CA GLU A 54 -1.34 3.41 -9.31
C GLU A 54 -2.83 3.51 -8.95
N PHE A 55 -3.52 4.49 -9.51
CA PHE A 55 -4.97 4.59 -9.40
C PHE A 55 -5.66 3.83 -10.53
N PHE A 56 -6.74 3.14 -10.18
CA PHE A 56 -7.65 2.51 -11.11
C PHE A 56 -9.05 3.11 -10.97
N HIS A 57 -9.71 3.32 -12.12
CA HIS A 57 -11.10 3.75 -12.26
C HIS A 57 -11.50 4.94 -11.38
N ASN A 58 -11.36 6.16 -11.90
CA ASN A 58 -11.78 7.40 -11.21
C ASN A 58 -11.20 7.53 -9.79
N GLN A 59 -9.98 7.04 -9.58
CA GLN A 59 -9.31 7.02 -8.27
C GLN A 59 -10.09 6.26 -7.17
N ARG A 60 -10.95 5.32 -7.55
CA ARG A 60 -11.77 4.51 -6.61
C ARG A 60 -11.02 3.29 -6.08
N LEU A 61 -9.94 2.89 -6.75
CA LEU A 61 -9.01 1.87 -6.27
C LEU A 61 -7.57 2.40 -6.37
N LEU A 62 -6.82 2.24 -5.30
CA LEU A 62 -5.40 2.57 -5.19
C LEU A 62 -4.60 1.27 -5.00
N THR A 63 -3.71 0.98 -5.94
CA THR A 63 -2.69 -0.06 -5.78
C THR A 63 -1.43 0.58 -5.18
N ILE A 64 -0.86 -0.05 -4.15
CA ILE A 64 0.38 0.36 -3.49
C ILE A 64 1.37 -0.80 -3.50
N PHE A 65 2.63 -0.51 -3.74
CA PHE A 65 3.72 -1.48 -3.73
C PHE A 65 4.88 -0.98 -2.85
N GLY A 66 5.30 -1.81 -1.90
CA GLY A 66 6.19 -1.42 -0.81
C GLY A 66 7.68 -1.73 -1.00
N ALA A 67 8.10 -2.28 -2.14
CA ALA A 67 9.50 -2.63 -2.39
C ALA A 67 10.04 -1.94 -3.65
N CYS A 68 11.25 -1.41 -3.59
CA CYS A 68 11.94 -0.86 -4.77
C CYS A 68 12.55 -1.98 -5.60
N ASN A 69 12.84 -1.70 -6.88
CA ASN A 69 13.66 -2.56 -7.76
C ASN A 69 13.17 -4.01 -7.91
N ASN A 70 11.88 -4.29 -7.71
CA ASN A 70 11.31 -5.61 -7.92
C ASN A 70 11.16 -5.94 -9.41
N SER A 71 10.66 -4.98 -10.19
CA SER A 71 10.65 -5.07 -11.66
C SER A 71 10.83 -3.69 -12.29
N GLU A 72 11.65 -3.61 -13.34
CA GLU A 72 11.80 -2.38 -14.15
C GLU A 72 12.12 -1.12 -13.34
N ASN A 73 12.96 -1.24 -12.29
CA ASN A 73 13.34 -0.11 -11.44
C ASN A 73 12.12 0.63 -10.84
N ASN A 74 11.13 -0.14 -10.36
CA ASN A 74 9.97 0.45 -9.71
C ASN A 74 10.34 1.11 -8.37
N ARG A 75 9.55 2.09 -7.97
CA ARG A 75 9.65 2.74 -6.65
C ARG A 75 8.78 2.03 -5.62
N ALA A 76 9.07 2.23 -4.34
CA ALA A 76 8.21 1.83 -3.23
C ALA A 76 7.39 3.02 -2.72
N VAL A 77 6.21 2.73 -2.18
CA VAL A 77 5.33 3.69 -1.51
C VAL A 77 4.73 3.07 -0.25
N GLN A 78 4.59 3.90 0.78
CA GLN A 78 3.77 3.65 1.95
C GLN A 78 2.59 4.63 1.94
N ALA A 79 1.38 4.13 2.16
CA ALA A 79 0.23 4.97 2.47
C ALA A 79 0.08 5.13 3.97
N CYS A 80 -0.29 6.35 4.37
CA CYS A 80 -0.60 6.69 5.74
C CYS A 80 -1.98 7.35 5.76
N LEU A 81 -2.88 6.79 6.57
CA LEU A 81 -4.21 7.34 6.82
C LEU A 81 -4.21 7.96 8.22
N THR A 82 -4.55 9.24 8.32
CA THR A 82 -4.63 9.92 9.61
C THR A 82 -5.95 9.64 10.32
N SER A 83 -6.02 9.97 11.61
CA SER A 83 -7.26 9.97 12.40
C SER A 83 -8.36 10.86 11.83
N GLU A 84 -7.98 11.93 11.13
CA GLU A 84 -8.90 12.87 10.47
C GLU A 84 -9.39 12.34 9.10
N GLY A 85 -8.97 11.12 8.72
CA GLY A 85 -9.33 10.50 7.44
C GLY A 85 -8.55 11.01 6.24
N GLN A 86 -7.42 11.70 6.45
CA GLN A 86 -6.56 12.17 5.36
C GLN A 86 -5.61 11.06 4.93
N LEU A 87 -5.60 10.76 3.63
CA LEU A 87 -4.68 9.79 3.04
C LEU A 87 -3.51 10.53 2.38
N TYR A 88 -2.29 10.24 2.82
CA TYR A 88 -1.07 10.68 2.14
C TYR A 88 -0.15 9.50 1.83
N MET A 89 0.80 9.72 0.93
CA MET A 89 1.72 8.70 0.45
C MET A 89 3.17 9.18 0.57
N LYS A 90 4.01 8.38 1.23
CA LYS A 90 5.46 8.57 1.25
C LYS A 90 6.10 7.63 0.23
N ARG A 91 6.94 8.20 -0.63
CA ARG A 91 7.61 7.46 -1.70
C ARG A 91 9.07 7.26 -1.35
N PHE A 92 9.56 6.06 -1.61
CA PHE A 92 10.94 5.66 -1.38
C PHE A 92 11.64 5.44 -2.73
N GLN A 93 12.96 5.47 -2.70
CA GLN A 93 13.83 5.13 -3.81
C GLN A 93 14.82 4.07 -3.32
N SER A 94 15.29 3.20 -4.21
CA SER A 94 16.33 2.25 -3.83
C SER A 94 17.62 3.01 -3.49
N LEU A 95 18.34 2.51 -2.49
CA LEU A 95 19.70 2.96 -2.18
C LEU A 95 20.76 2.21 -3.00
N ASP A 96 20.36 1.22 -3.81
CA ASP A 96 21.30 0.46 -4.63
C ASP A 96 22.14 1.40 -5.51
N GLY A 97 23.46 1.38 -5.31
CA GLY A 97 24.42 2.20 -6.06
C GLY A 97 24.57 3.64 -5.56
N LEU A 98 23.99 3.99 -4.42
CA LEU A 98 24.44 5.15 -3.64
C LEU A 98 25.64 4.69 -2.80
N GLU A 99 26.74 5.42 -2.90
CA GLU A 99 27.86 5.26 -1.96
C GLU A 99 27.35 5.69 -0.58
N ASP A 100 27.63 4.90 0.44
CA ASP A 100 27.35 5.27 1.82
C ASP A 100 28.15 6.55 2.12
N GLU A 101 27.49 7.71 2.19
CA GLU A 101 28.09 8.93 2.76
C GLU A 101 28.09 8.85 4.29
N ASP A 102 28.48 7.71 4.86
CA ASP A 102 28.66 7.55 6.29
C ASP A 102 30.04 8.11 6.68
N GLY A 103 30.07 9.44 6.86
CA GLY A 103 30.75 9.96 8.04
C GLY A 103 29.85 9.67 9.22
N ASP A 104 30.25 8.74 10.09
CA ASP A 104 29.55 8.35 11.31
C ASP A 104 28.93 9.57 12.02
N VAL A 105 27.60 9.71 11.94
CA VAL A 105 26.88 10.64 12.81
C VAL A 105 26.38 9.81 13.98
N ASP A 106 27.12 9.88 15.09
CA ASP A 106 26.71 9.32 16.38
C ASP A 106 25.27 9.77 16.69
N VAL A 107 24.30 8.87 16.55
CA VAL A 107 22.95 9.06 17.06
C VAL A 107 23.01 8.77 18.56
N PRO A 108 22.77 9.74 19.45
CA PRO A 108 22.78 9.47 20.88
C PRO A 108 21.62 8.54 21.22
N THR A 109 21.93 7.33 21.67
CA THR A 109 20.98 6.47 22.38
C THR A 109 20.69 7.10 23.74
N GLU A 110 19.49 7.66 23.91
CA GLU A 110 18.96 7.99 25.24
C GLU A 110 18.84 6.69 26.04
N SER A 111 19.61 6.62 27.13
CA SER A 111 19.69 5.49 28.07
C SER A 111 18.40 5.35 28.88
N GLU A 112 17.98 4.10 29.05
CA GLU A 112 16.87 3.65 29.87
C GLU A 112 16.98 4.22 31.30
N GLU A 113 15.92 4.88 31.78
CA GLU A 113 15.78 5.30 33.18
C GLU A 113 15.52 4.05 34.04
N GLU A 114 16.48 3.68 34.89
CA GLU A 114 16.31 2.68 35.94
C GLU A 114 15.44 3.29 37.07
N GLU A 115 14.22 2.78 37.24
CA GLU A 115 13.41 3.02 38.44
C GLU A 115 14.00 2.17 39.59
N GLU A 116 14.71 2.81 40.53
CA GLU A 116 15.10 2.19 41.80
C GLU A 116 13.89 2.18 42.77
N GLU A 117 13.40 0.99 43.11
CA GLU A 117 12.49 0.75 44.23
C GLU A 117 13.26 0.87 45.56
N GLU A 118 12.97 1.87 46.40
CA GLU A 118 13.42 1.90 47.79
C GLU A 118 12.48 1.03 48.66
N GLU A 119 13.00 -0.09 49.17
CA GLU A 119 12.40 -0.85 50.27
C GLU A 119 12.64 -0.10 51.61
N GLU A 120 11.58 0.27 52.32
CA GLU A 120 11.65 0.76 53.71
C GLU A 120 11.96 -0.42 54.66
N GLU A 121 13.13 -0.43 55.29
CA GLU A 121 13.43 -1.30 56.45
C GLU A 121 12.99 -0.63 57.78
N GLU A 122 12.34 -1.45 58.61
CA GLU A 122 11.83 -1.16 59.95
C GLU A 122 12.93 -0.91 60.99
N GLU A 123 12.77 0.11 61.85
CA GLU A 123 13.15 0.07 63.29
C GLU A 123 12.16 0.87 64.16
#